data_AF-A0AAE4JCE1-F1
#
_entry.id   AF-A0AAE4JCE1-F1
#
_cell.length_a   1.000
_cell.length_b   1.000
_cell.length_c   1.000
_cell.angle_alpha   90.00
_cell.angle_beta   90.00
_cell.angle_gamma   90.00
#
_symmetry.space_group_name_H-M   'P 1'
#
loop_
_entity.id
_entity.type
_entity.pdbx_description
1 polymer ?
#
loop_
_entity_poly.entity_id
_entity_poly.type
_entity_poly.pdbx_seq_one_letter_code
_entity_poly.pdbx_strand_id
1 'polypeptide(L)'
;MSRFVKPALWTAGVLATGLLAFWLLLALDIPYQSTATPAPASPAATSEPPVPAPPAEQLAWVTDVRPGPDDRSAVLHVDLPTCAGAPHARVTEDGNRIDAEILFRPPEGTSCAQAPADFPVKTAAPIGDRPFIVNVNQTWGLVSGAWKKCDERLGCHPPADHCNPAWIAQLEFSAEAEYPGTTRACDQNWLIHDLQRHSGEPATRVAYRWAGTGWTSVAGAKGGGCGEILAAEPKFPTALCKDLQPPS
;
A
#
# COMPACT_ATOMS: atom_id res chain seq x y z
N MET A 1 -9.66 -62.28 -25.51
CA MET A 1 -9.03 -61.99 -26.82
C MET A 1 -8.96 -60.48 -27.01
N SER A 2 -7.88 -60.03 -27.63
CA SER A 2 -7.49 -58.65 -28.00
C SER A 2 -6.90 -57.72 -26.92
N ARG A 3 -5.64 -57.36 -27.21
CA ARG A 3 -4.69 -56.46 -26.55
C ARG A 3 -4.84 -55.04 -27.11
N PHE A 4 -4.63 -53.99 -26.31
CA PHE A 4 -4.18 -52.65 -26.75
C PHE A 4 -3.50 -51.97 -25.54
N VAL A 5 -2.16 -52.00 -25.41
CA VAL A 5 -1.14 -51.04 -25.90
C VAL A 5 -1.19 -49.67 -25.19
N LYS A 6 -0.11 -49.36 -24.46
CA LYS A 6 0.19 -48.12 -23.69
C LYS A 6 0.33 -46.88 -24.60
N PRO A 7 0.14 -45.66 -24.08
CA PRO A 7 0.81 -44.47 -24.59
C PRO A 7 1.78 -43.91 -23.53
N ALA A 8 3.06 -44.25 -23.67
CA ALA A 8 4.17 -43.58 -23.01
C ALA A 8 4.93 -42.78 -24.07
N LEU A 9 4.35 -41.65 -24.52
CA LEU A 9 4.94 -40.80 -25.57
C LEU A 9 4.36 -39.37 -25.47
N TRP A 10 4.59 -38.65 -24.37
CA TRP A 10 4.22 -37.22 -24.27
C TRP A 10 5.28 -36.34 -23.57
N THR A 11 6.53 -36.81 -23.47
CA THR A 11 7.64 -36.08 -22.84
C THR A 11 8.86 -35.98 -23.76
N ALA A 12 8.65 -35.61 -25.03
CA ALA A 12 9.74 -35.34 -25.97
C ALA A 12 9.51 -34.15 -26.93
N GLY A 13 8.40 -33.40 -26.76
CA GLY A 13 8.02 -32.33 -27.70
C GLY A 13 8.45 -30.91 -27.32
N VAL A 14 8.88 -30.64 -26.08
CA VAL A 14 9.03 -29.26 -25.58
C VAL A 14 10.48 -28.76 -25.53
N LEU A 15 11.48 -29.64 -25.70
CA LEU A 15 12.90 -29.25 -25.65
C LEU A 15 13.50 -28.83 -27.01
N ALA A 16 12.78 -29.01 -28.13
CA ALA A 16 13.30 -28.71 -29.46
C ALA A 16 13.07 -27.26 -29.92
N THR A 17 12.12 -26.52 -29.33
CA THR A 17 11.79 -25.16 -29.76
C THR A 17 12.60 -24.06 -29.05
N GLY A 18 13.13 -24.31 -27.86
CA GLY A 18 13.95 -23.33 -27.14
C GLY A 18 15.35 -23.10 -27.73
N LEU A 19 15.96 -24.15 -28.30
CA LEU A 19 17.32 -24.11 -28.85
C LEU A 19 17.42 -23.40 -30.22
N LEU A 20 16.32 -23.34 -30.98
CA LEU A 20 16.27 -22.65 -32.27
C LEU A 20 16.21 -21.12 -32.13
N ALA A 21 15.57 -20.60 -31.08
CA ALA A 21 15.47 -19.16 -30.84
C ALA A 21 16.81 -18.54 -30.39
N PHE A 22 17.62 -19.29 -29.63
CA PHE A 22 18.94 -18.81 -29.18
C PHE A 22 19.98 -18.78 -30.31
N TRP A 23 19.91 -19.73 -31.26
CA TRP A 23 20.78 -19.73 -32.45
C TRP A 23 20.43 -18.63 -33.46
N LEU A 24 19.14 -18.27 -33.59
CA LEU A 24 18.72 -17.17 -34.47
C LEU A 24 19.18 -15.79 -33.97
N LEU A 25 19.38 -15.61 -32.66
CA LEU A 25 19.92 -14.38 -32.09
C LEU A 25 21.43 -14.23 -32.27
N LEU A 26 22.17 -15.34 -32.39
CA LEU A 26 23.61 -15.34 -32.70
C LEU A 26 23.92 -15.14 -34.19
N ALA A 27 22.94 -15.33 -35.07
CA ALA A 27 23.07 -15.11 -36.52
C ALA A 27 22.69 -13.68 -36.96
N LEU A 28 22.17 -12.85 -36.05
CA LEU A 28 21.97 -11.42 -36.28
C LEU A 28 23.32 -10.72 -36.14
N ASP A 29 23.93 -10.46 -37.29
CA ASP A 29 25.11 -9.64 -37.50
C ASP A 29 24.82 -8.20 -37.04
N ILE A 30 24.93 -7.96 -35.73
CA ILE A 30 24.86 -6.62 -35.16
C ILE A 30 26.16 -5.92 -35.58
N PRO A 31 26.09 -4.83 -36.37
CA PRO A 31 27.29 -4.18 -36.87
C PRO A 31 28.13 -3.66 -35.71
N TYR A 32 29.26 -4.33 -35.49
CA TYR A 32 30.35 -3.84 -34.67
C TYR A 32 30.93 -2.62 -35.39
N GLN A 33 30.60 -1.41 -34.93
CA GLN A 33 31.22 -0.18 -35.38
C GLN A 33 32.70 -0.19 -34.98
N SER A 34 33.53 -0.66 -35.92
CA SER A 34 34.98 -0.66 -35.82
C SER A 34 35.54 0.67 -36.34
N THR A 35 36.55 1.18 -35.63
CA THR A 35 37.52 2.22 -36.00
C THR A 35 37.00 3.66 -36.15
N ALA A 36 37.01 4.39 -35.03
CA ALA A 36 37.27 5.83 -35.09
C ALA A 36 38.73 6.06 -35.52
N THR A 37 38.90 6.88 -36.55
CA THR A 37 40.15 7.45 -37.07
C THR A 37 40.98 8.11 -35.95
N PRO A 38 42.34 8.07 -35.97
CA PRO A 38 43.14 8.81 -35.01
C PRO A 38 42.96 10.31 -35.25
N ALA A 39 42.21 10.98 -34.37
CA ALA A 39 42.20 12.43 -34.29
C ALA A 39 43.55 12.92 -33.73
N PRO A 40 44.05 14.10 -34.15
CA PRO A 40 45.30 14.66 -33.63
C PRO A 40 45.19 14.84 -32.11
N ALA A 41 46.23 14.41 -31.40
CA ALA A 41 46.32 14.45 -29.95
C ALA A 41 46.00 15.86 -29.40
N SER A 42 44.83 15.99 -28.79
CA SER A 42 44.58 17.09 -27.85
C SER A 42 45.38 16.84 -26.57
N PRO A 43 45.98 17.89 -25.97
CA PRO A 43 46.76 17.74 -24.76
C PRO A 43 45.92 17.12 -23.64
N ALA A 44 46.51 16.17 -22.94
CA ALA A 44 45.90 15.45 -21.83
C ALA A 44 45.28 16.45 -20.84
N ALA A 45 43.95 16.46 -20.75
CA ALA A 45 43.26 17.07 -19.63
C ALA A 45 43.65 16.28 -18.38
N THR A 46 44.31 16.96 -17.45
CA THR A 46 44.57 16.45 -16.11
C THR A 46 43.25 16.00 -15.51
N SER A 47 43.07 14.68 -15.32
CA SER A 47 41.91 14.13 -14.64
C SER A 47 41.94 14.59 -13.19
N GLU A 48 41.10 15.57 -12.87
CA GLU A 48 40.82 16.01 -11.51
C GLU A 48 40.30 14.80 -10.70
N PRO A 49 40.79 14.58 -9.46
CA PRO A 49 40.33 13.45 -8.65
C PRO A 49 38.81 13.50 -8.48
N PRO A 50 38.11 12.34 -8.49
CA PRO A 50 36.66 12.31 -8.35
C PRO A 50 36.26 13.00 -7.04
N VAL A 51 35.48 14.06 -7.16
CA VAL A 51 34.90 14.76 -6.00
C VAL A 51 34.12 13.71 -5.19
N PRO A 52 34.37 13.58 -3.87
CA PRO A 52 33.59 12.68 -3.04
C PRO A 52 32.11 13.00 -3.19
N ALA A 53 31.29 11.98 -3.46
CA ALA A 53 29.85 12.15 -3.48
C ALA A 53 29.39 12.75 -2.13
N PRO A 54 28.42 13.69 -2.13
CA PRO A 54 27.88 14.19 -0.88
C PRO A 54 27.35 13.02 -0.03
N PRO A 55 27.42 13.11 1.31
CA PRO A 55 26.89 12.07 2.18
C PRO A 55 25.43 11.78 1.85
N ALA A 56 25.06 10.50 1.84
CA ALA A 56 23.70 10.09 1.53
C ALA A 56 22.71 10.68 2.54
N GLU A 57 21.62 11.26 2.02
CA GLU A 57 20.52 11.75 2.84
C GLU A 57 19.66 10.57 3.34
N GLN A 58 19.05 10.77 4.50
CA GLN A 58 18.11 9.85 5.11
C GLN A 58 16.75 10.54 5.29
N LEU A 59 15.69 9.72 5.29
CA LEU A 59 14.34 10.17 5.58
C LEU A 59 14.15 10.35 7.09
N ALA A 60 13.66 11.52 7.49
CA ALA A 60 13.14 11.75 8.81
C ALA A 60 11.71 11.23 8.91
N TRP A 61 11.35 10.71 10.07
CA TRP A 61 10.00 10.23 10.32
C TRP A 61 9.08 11.42 10.65
N VAL A 62 8.06 11.62 9.83
CA VAL A 62 7.02 12.63 10.07
C VAL A 62 6.03 12.11 11.10
N THR A 63 5.85 12.87 12.18
CA THR A 63 4.98 12.51 13.30
C THR A 63 3.61 13.19 13.22
N ASP A 64 3.52 14.35 12.56
CA ASP A 64 2.28 15.12 12.42
C ASP A 64 2.33 16.00 11.15
N VAL A 65 1.15 16.28 10.58
CA VAL A 65 0.98 17.21 9.45
C VAL A 65 -0.14 18.19 9.79
N ARG A 66 0.21 19.48 9.85
CA ARG A 66 -0.69 20.55 10.27
C ARG A 66 -0.99 21.53 9.14
N PRO A 67 -2.17 22.17 9.16
CA PRO A 67 -2.44 23.28 8.24
C PRO A 67 -1.46 24.43 8.50
N GLY A 68 -1.01 25.05 7.41
CA GLY A 68 -0.21 26.26 7.46
C GLY A 68 -1.08 27.53 7.52
N PRO A 69 -0.47 28.71 7.36
CA PRO A 69 -1.17 29.99 7.45
C PRO A 69 -2.13 30.29 6.29
N ASP A 70 -2.05 29.55 5.17
CA ASP A 70 -2.87 29.74 3.98
C ASP A 70 -3.27 28.39 3.35
N ASP A 71 -4.06 28.45 2.27
CA ASP A 71 -4.60 27.28 1.56
C ASP A 71 -3.54 26.50 0.76
N ARG A 72 -2.27 26.93 0.78
CA ARG A 72 -1.14 26.34 0.04
C ARG A 72 0.02 25.98 0.95
N SER A 73 -0.17 26.06 2.25
CA SER A 73 0.90 25.83 3.22
C SER A 73 0.50 24.74 4.21
N ALA A 74 1.46 23.90 4.56
CA ALA A 74 1.35 22.94 5.65
C ALA A 74 2.64 22.96 6.47
N VAL A 75 2.60 22.34 7.65
CA VAL A 75 3.77 22.16 8.51
C VAL A 75 3.92 20.67 8.80
N LEU A 76 5.08 20.13 8.45
CA LEU A 76 5.47 18.76 8.79
C LEU A 76 6.22 18.80 10.12
N HIS A 77 5.72 18.07 11.10
CA HIS A 77 6.40 17.87 12.37
C HIS A 77 7.22 16.59 12.30
N VAL A 78 8.48 16.64 12.74
CA VAL A 78 9.39 15.49 12.79
C VAL A 78 10.15 15.48 14.10
N ASP A 79 10.61 14.32 14.52
CA ASP A 79 11.67 14.20 15.51
C ASP A 79 12.99 13.93 14.78
N LEU A 80 14.00 14.78 15.02
CA LEU A 80 15.29 14.70 14.36
C LEU A 80 16.45 14.78 15.37
N PRO A 81 17.62 14.17 15.08
CA PRO A 81 18.83 14.44 15.83
C PRO A 81 19.13 15.95 15.83
N THR A 82 19.45 16.54 16.98
CA THR A 82 19.77 17.98 17.09
C THR A 82 20.99 18.42 16.27
N CYS A 83 21.81 17.46 15.84
CA CYS A 83 22.99 17.67 15.02
C CYS A 83 22.80 17.18 13.57
N ALA A 84 21.55 16.92 13.15
CA ALA A 84 21.22 16.55 11.78
C ALA A 84 21.72 17.61 10.80
N GLY A 85 22.44 17.18 9.77
CA GLY A 85 23.02 18.07 8.78
C GLY A 85 22.02 18.43 7.69
N ALA A 86 21.84 19.75 7.45
CA ALA A 86 21.04 20.28 6.34
C ALA A 86 19.64 19.64 6.18
N PRO A 87 18.82 19.56 7.24
CA PRO A 87 17.49 19.00 7.11
C PRO A 87 16.62 19.92 6.23
N HIS A 88 15.86 19.34 5.30
CA HIS A 88 14.99 20.09 4.40
C HIS A 88 13.80 19.24 3.94
N ALA A 89 12.73 19.91 3.53
CA ALA A 89 11.56 19.25 2.96
C ALA A 89 11.72 19.06 1.44
N ARG A 90 11.26 17.92 0.94
CA ARG A 90 11.04 17.64 -0.48
C ARG A 90 9.56 17.38 -0.67
N VAL A 91 8.96 18.10 -1.62
CA VAL A 91 7.53 18.01 -1.92
C VAL A 91 7.37 17.73 -3.42
N THR A 92 6.57 16.72 -3.73
CA THR A 92 6.13 16.40 -5.08
C THR A 92 4.61 16.47 -5.12
N GLU A 93 4.06 17.19 -6.09
CA GLU A 93 2.62 17.35 -6.23
C GLU A 93 2.08 16.56 -7.41
N ASP A 94 1.01 15.83 -7.16
CA ASP A 94 0.10 15.32 -8.17
C ASP A 94 -1.23 16.09 -8.05
N GLY A 95 -2.09 15.99 -9.07
CA GLY A 95 -3.42 16.59 -9.07
C GLY A 95 -4.32 16.09 -7.94
N ASN A 96 -4.06 14.89 -7.41
CA ASN A 96 -4.89 14.25 -6.38
C ASN A 96 -4.19 14.01 -5.03
N ARG A 97 -2.88 14.27 -4.90
CA ARG A 97 -2.11 14.03 -3.67
C ARG A 97 -0.84 14.87 -3.61
N ILE A 98 -0.25 14.95 -2.43
CA ILE A 98 1.01 15.65 -2.18
C ILE A 98 1.96 14.66 -1.48
N ASP A 99 3.02 14.23 -2.16
CA ASP A 99 4.05 13.39 -1.55
C ASP A 99 5.08 14.32 -0.87
N ALA A 100 5.31 14.15 0.43
CA ALA A 100 6.21 15.00 1.20
C ALA A 100 7.13 14.20 2.11
N GLU A 101 8.40 14.57 2.10
CA GLU A 101 9.46 13.90 2.84
C GLU A 101 10.37 14.95 3.48
N ILE A 102 10.88 14.65 4.67
CA ILE A 102 11.97 15.43 5.28
C ILE A 102 13.25 14.63 5.13
N LEU A 103 14.25 15.24 4.52
CA LEU A 103 15.56 14.64 4.26
C LEU A 103 16.60 15.33 5.12
N PHE A 104 17.53 14.56 5.66
CA PHE A 104 18.64 15.08 6.44
C PHE A 104 19.90 14.24 6.26
N ARG A 105 21.07 14.81 6.53
CA ARG A 105 22.32 14.05 6.62
C ARG A 105 22.54 13.56 8.05
N PRO A 106 22.72 12.25 8.28
CA PRO A 106 22.94 11.73 9.62
C PRO A 106 24.27 12.24 10.19
N PRO A 107 24.37 12.42 11.51
CA PRO A 107 25.61 12.83 12.14
C PRO A 107 26.65 11.72 12.15
N GLU A 108 27.92 12.08 11.98
CA GLU A 108 29.04 11.15 12.05
C GLU A 108 29.56 11.04 13.50
N GLY A 109 29.66 9.81 14.01
CA GLY A 109 30.41 9.49 15.24
C GLY A 109 29.89 10.07 16.56
N THR A 110 28.79 10.84 16.55
CA THR A 110 28.27 11.55 17.72
C THR A 110 26.85 11.10 18.06
N SER A 111 26.60 10.71 19.32
CA SER A 111 25.25 10.49 19.83
C SER A 111 24.57 11.85 20.03
N CYS A 112 23.51 12.12 19.28
CA CYS A 112 22.74 13.34 19.43
C CYS A 112 21.37 13.06 20.03
N ALA A 113 20.90 14.00 20.85
CA ALA A 113 19.53 13.96 21.35
C ALA A 113 18.55 14.10 20.17
N GLN A 114 17.39 13.48 20.29
CA GLN A 114 16.26 13.75 19.40
C GLN A 114 15.54 15.00 19.89
N ALA A 115 15.11 15.84 18.96
CA ALA A 115 14.28 17.00 19.25
C ALA A 115 13.22 17.19 18.17
N PRO A 116 12.02 17.67 18.54
CA PRO A 116 10.99 18.01 17.58
C PRO A 116 11.41 19.21 16.73
N ALA A 117 11.07 19.18 15.45
CA ALA A 117 11.30 20.25 14.49
C ALA A 117 10.13 20.40 13.53
N ASP A 118 9.84 21.64 13.15
CA ASP A 118 8.78 21.99 12.21
C ASP A 118 9.37 22.38 10.85
N PHE A 119 8.85 21.77 9.79
CA PHE A 119 9.22 22.05 8.41
C PHE A 119 8.02 22.63 7.66
N PRO A 120 7.97 23.95 7.44
CA PRO A 120 6.95 24.55 6.61
C PRO A 120 7.13 24.10 5.16
N VAL A 121 6.04 23.68 4.53
CA VAL A 121 5.98 23.32 3.12
C VAL A 121 5.00 24.22 2.40
N LYS A 122 5.28 24.48 1.13
CA LYS A 122 4.43 25.28 0.27
C LYS A 122 4.15 24.53 -1.03
N THR A 123 2.89 24.48 -1.41
CA THR A 123 2.42 23.86 -2.64
C THR A 123 2.16 24.91 -3.73
N ALA A 124 2.32 24.52 -4.98
CA ALA A 124 2.03 25.31 -6.15
C ALA A 124 0.51 25.55 -6.29
N ALA A 125 -0.28 24.49 -6.12
CA ALA A 125 -1.74 24.54 -6.12
C ALA A 125 -2.31 24.56 -4.68
N PRO A 126 -3.54 25.06 -4.46
CA PRO A 126 -4.23 24.90 -3.18
C PRO A 126 -4.24 23.46 -2.71
N ILE A 127 -3.97 23.22 -1.42
CA ILE A 127 -3.96 21.87 -0.82
C ILE A 127 -5.34 21.26 -0.92
N GLY A 128 -6.38 21.97 -0.45
CA GLY A 128 -7.77 21.49 -0.49
C GLY A 128 -7.92 20.12 0.18
N ASP A 129 -8.59 19.20 -0.53
CA ASP A 129 -8.83 17.82 -0.08
C ASP A 129 -7.71 16.84 -0.48
N ARG A 130 -6.61 17.34 -1.07
CA ARG A 130 -5.47 16.49 -1.47
C ARG A 130 -4.74 15.99 -0.22
N PRO A 131 -4.63 14.67 0.01
CA PRO A 131 -3.90 14.16 1.13
C PRO A 131 -2.39 14.34 0.96
N PHE A 132 -1.70 14.51 2.08
CA PHE A 132 -0.26 14.34 2.20
C PHE A 132 0.09 12.87 2.38
N ILE A 133 1.02 12.36 1.57
CA ILE A 133 1.64 11.05 1.75
C ILE A 133 3.04 11.29 2.32
N VAL A 134 3.28 10.78 3.52
CA VAL A 134 4.57 10.85 4.23
C VAL A 134 4.99 9.45 4.66
N ASN A 135 6.24 9.26 5.05
CA ASN A 135 6.75 7.97 5.57
C ASN A 135 6.38 6.79 4.65
N VAL A 136 6.59 6.95 3.34
CA VAL A 136 6.26 6.00 2.26
C VAL A 136 4.76 5.83 1.96
N ASN A 137 3.90 5.67 2.97
CA ASN A 137 2.47 5.38 2.76
C ASN A 137 1.54 5.91 3.85
N GLN A 138 2.01 6.75 4.77
CA GLN A 138 1.15 7.35 5.78
C GLN A 138 0.43 8.56 5.20
N THR A 139 -0.89 8.45 5.15
CA THR A 139 -1.76 9.47 4.59
C THR A 139 -2.24 10.42 5.69
N TRP A 140 -2.12 11.72 5.46
CA TRP A 140 -2.65 12.78 6.31
C TRP A 140 -3.53 13.71 5.47
N GLY A 141 -4.60 14.23 6.05
CA GLY A 141 -5.49 15.14 5.33
C GLY A 141 -6.68 15.57 6.15
N LEU A 142 -7.60 16.27 5.50
CA LEU A 142 -8.85 16.70 6.11
C LEU A 142 -9.78 15.50 6.31
N VAL A 143 -10.10 15.21 7.57
CA VAL A 143 -11.08 14.20 7.98
C VAL A 143 -12.12 14.89 8.85
N SER A 144 -13.37 14.94 8.35
CA SER A 144 -14.48 15.62 9.03
C SER A 144 -14.16 17.08 9.43
N GLY A 145 -13.45 17.80 8.56
CA GLY A 145 -13.09 19.21 8.77
C GLY A 145 -11.85 19.45 9.65
N ALA A 146 -11.15 18.40 10.08
CA ALA A 146 -9.92 18.52 10.85
C ALA A 146 -8.77 17.75 10.18
N TRP A 147 -7.56 18.32 10.19
CA TRP A 147 -6.35 17.62 9.72
C TRP A 147 -5.99 16.48 10.66
N LYS A 148 -5.95 15.26 10.13
CA LYS A 148 -5.67 14.04 10.88
C LYS A 148 -4.92 13.03 10.02
N LYS A 149 -4.28 12.07 10.69
CA LYS A 149 -3.85 10.83 10.05
C LYS A 149 -5.09 10.10 9.55
N CYS A 150 -5.07 9.76 8.28
CA CYS A 150 -6.16 9.06 7.61
C CYS A 150 -6.06 7.56 7.87
N ASP A 151 -7.19 6.86 7.74
CA ASP A 151 -7.21 5.41 7.87
C ASP A 151 -6.40 4.78 6.72
N GLU A 152 -5.60 3.76 7.02
CA GLU A 152 -4.68 3.14 6.05
C GLU A 152 -5.43 2.44 4.89
N ARG A 153 -6.68 2.02 5.12
CA ARG A 153 -7.50 1.31 4.13
C ARG A 153 -8.55 2.20 3.50
N LEU A 154 -9.16 3.10 4.28
CA LEU A 154 -10.27 3.96 3.84
C LEU A 154 -9.81 5.32 3.33
N GLY A 155 -8.57 5.72 3.63
CA GLY A 155 -8.07 7.05 3.34
C GLY A 155 -8.78 8.15 4.15
N CYS A 156 -8.73 9.38 3.64
CA CYS A 156 -9.26 10.56 4.35
C CYS A 156 -10.76 10.77 4.13
N HIS A 157 -11.31 10.15 3.08
CA HIS A 157 -12.72 10.26 2.70
C HIS A 157 -13.34 8.86 2.59
N PRO A 158 -13.60 8.20 3.73
CA PRO A 158 -14.28 6.91 3.72
C PRO A 158 -15.62 7.00 2.97
N PRO A 159 -16.00 5.97 2.19
CA PRO A 159 -17.27 5.97 1.48
C PRO A 159 -18.47 6.12 2.43
N ALA A 160 -19.47 6.91 2.03
CA ALA A 160 -20.71 7.04 2.80
C ALA A 160 -21.57 5.75 2.80
N ASP A 161 -21.40 4.91 1.77
CA ASP A 161 -22.02 3.59 1.68
C ASP A 161 -21.22 2.60 2.54
N HIS A 162 -21.79 2.15 3.66
CA HIS A 162 -21.11 1.21 4.57
C HIS A 162 -20.93 -0.19 3.97
N CYS A 163 -21.67 -0.51 2.90
CA CYS A 163 -21.53 -1.75 2.15
C CYS A 163 -20.43 -1.67 1.06
N ASN A 164 -19.77 -0.52 0.93
CA ASN A 164 -18.68 -0.35 -0.03
C ASN A 164 -17.53 -1.33 0.27
N PRO A 165 -16.89 -1.93 -0.76
CA PRO A 165 -15.77 -2.86 -0.58
C PRO A 165 -14.62 -2.33 0.27
N ALA A 166 -14.39 -1.01 0.33
CA ALA A 166 -13.36 -0.42 1.18
C ALA A 166 -13.62 -0.66 2.68
N TRP A 167 -14.88 -0.57 3.12
CA TRP A 167 -15.28 -0.89 4.51
C TRP A 167 -15.14 -2.39 4.81
N ILE A 168 -15.40 -3.24 3.82
CA ILE A 168 -15.22 -4.69 3.96
C ILE A 168 -13.73 -5.03 4.06
N ALA A 169 -12.87 -4.42 3.23
CA ALA A 169 -11.43 -4.61 3.29
C ALA A 169 -10.83 -4.11 4.63
N GLN A 170 -11.33 -2.99 5.16
CA GLN A 170 -10.93 -2.48 6.48
C GLN A 170 -11.34 -3.42 7.62
N LEU A 171 -12.54 -4.01 7.53
CA LEU A 171 -13.01 -5.04 8.44
C LEU A 171 -12.16 -6.31 8.36
N GLU A 172 -11.86 -6.80 7.16
CA GLU A 172 -11.04 -8.00 6.96
C GLU A 172 -9.62 -7.82 7.49
N PHE A 173 -9.03 -6.65 7.24
CA PHE A 173 -7.74 -6.29 7.80
C PHE A 173 -7.77 -6.27 9.34
N SER A 174 -8.80 -5.66 9.94
CA SER A 174 -8.97 -5.62 11.40
C SER A 174 -9.28 -6.99 12.00
N ALA A 175 -9.84 -7.91 11.20
CA ALA A 175 -10.07 -9.29 11.57
C ALA A 175 -8.86 -10.20 11.33
N GLU A 176 -7.73 -9.65 10.87
CA GLU A 176 -6.52 -10.40 10.52
C GLU A 176 -6.82 -11.54 9.54
N ALA A 177 -7.70 -11.29 8.58
CA ALA A 177 -8.05 -12.26 7.56
C ALA A 177 -6.87 -12.50 6.61
N GLU A 178 -6.38 -13.74 6.52
CA GLU A 178 -5.36 -14.12 5.53
C GLU A 178 -5.91 -14.09 4.10
N TYR A 179 -7.22 -14.29 3.95
CA TYR A 179 -7.91 -14.37 2.66
C TYR A 179 -9.13 -13.45 2.62
N PRO A 180 -9.47 -12.90 1.43
CA PRO A 180 -10.74 -12.21 1.24
C PRO A 180 -11.91 -13.13 1.60
N GLY A 181 -12.84 -12.60 2.38
CA GLY A 181 -14.08 -13.28 2.71
C GLY A 181 -15.17 -13.06 1.67
N THR A 182 -16.38 -13.48 2.00
CA THR A 182 -17.56 -13.29 1.13
C THR A 182 -18.66 -12.55 1.87
N THR A 183 -18.99 -11.36 1.38
CA THR A 183 -20.16 -10.62 1.87
C THR A 183 -21.43 -11.31 1.41
N ARG A 184 -22.26 -11.73 2.36
CA ARG A 184 -23.53 -12.42 2.08
C ARG A 184 -24.70 -11.47 2.04
N ALA A 185 -24.70 -10.46 2.90
CA ALA A 185 -25.74 -9.45 2.97
C ALA A 185 -25.23 -8.18 3.65
N CYS A 186 -25.69 -7.03 3.21
CA CYS A 186 -25.41 -5.74 3.85
C CYS A 186 -26.60 -4.79 3.66
N ASP A 187 -27.00 -4.09 4.73
CA ASP A 187 -28.15 -3.16 4.70
C ASP A 187 -27.80 -1.75 5.23
N GLN A 188 -26.51 -1.38 5.18
CA GLN A 188 -25.90 -0.19 5.80
C GLN A 188 -25.73 -0.25 7.32
N ASN A 189 -26.60 -0.96 8.06
CA ASN A 189 -26.54 -1.01 9.53
C ASN A 189 -26.03 -2.35 10.05
N TRP A 190 -26.22 -3.39 9.25
CA TRP A 190 -25.87 -4.76 9.50
C TRP A 190 -25.16 -5.35 8.29
N LEU A 191 -24.20 -6.22 8.57
CA LEU A 191 -23.40 -6.93 7.58
C LEU A 191 -23.29 -8.40 8.01
N ILE A 192 -23.48 -9.31 7.06
CA ILE A 192 -23.09 -10.71 7.20
C ILE A 192 -21.92 -10.95 6.26
N HIS A 193 -20.80 -11.38 6.83
CA HIS A 193 -19.59 -11.70 6.09
C HIS A 193 -19.07 -13.06 6.51
N ASP A 194 -18.83 -13.93 5.53
CA ASP A 194 -18.18 -15.21 5.75
C ASP A 194 -16.68 -14.99 5.65
N LEU A 195 -15.95 -15.37 6.68
CA LEU A 195 -14.54 -15.00 6.85
C LEU A 195 -13.75 -16.23 7.25
N GLN A 196 -12.69 -16.52 6.49
CA GLN A 196 -11.67 -17.51 6.85
C GLN A 196 -10.44 -16.72 7.32
N ARG A 197 -10.17 -16.76 8.63
CA ARG A 197 -9.05 -16.00 9.20
C ARG A 197 -7.72 -16.62 8.83
N HIS A 198 -7.59 -17.93 9.04
CA HIS A 198 -6.35 -18.64 8.78
C HIS A 198 -6.49 -19.81 7.81
N SER A 199 -5.40 -20.10 7.13
CA SER A 199 -5.19 -21.28 6.32
C SER A 199 -5.51 -22.55 7.11
N GLY A 200 -6.42 -23.38 6.59
CA GLY A 200 -6.81 -24.65 7.22
C GLY A 200 -7.93 -24.55 8.25
N GLU A 201 -8.42 -23.34 8.57
CA GLU A 201 -9.63 -23.15 9.36
C GLU A 201 -10.87 -23.13 8.46
N PRO A 202 -12.03 -23.67 8.92
CA PRO A 202 -13.28 -23.50 8.20
C PRO A 202 -13.73 -22.04 8.20
N ALA A 203 -14.34 -21.60 7.11
CA ALA A 203 -14.98 -20.30 7.05
C ALA A 203 -16.04 -20.17 8.17
N THR A 204 -16.02 -19.04 8.86
CA THR A 204 -17.01 -18.70 9.89
C THR A 204 -17.86 -17.55 9.41
N ARG A 205 -19.17 -17.65 9.58
CA ARG A 205 -20.09 -16.54 9.32
C ARG A 205 -20.06 -15.57 10.48
N VAL A 206 -19.86 -14.29 10.21
CA VAL A 206 -19.85 -13.26 11.25
C VAL A 206 -20.86 -12.18 10.91
N ALA A 207 -21.69 -11.84 11.89
CA ALA A 207 -22.60 -10.70 11.84
C ALA A 207 -21.92 -9.49 12.46
N TYR A 208 -22.01 -8.36 11.76
CA TYR A 208 -21.47 -7.08 12.18
C TYR A 208 -22.56 -6.03 12.25
N ARG A 209 -22.38 -5.08 13.16
CA ARG A 209 -23.21 -3.88 13.30
C ARG A 209 -22.38 -2.64 13.03
N TRP A 210 -22.97 -1.67 12.35
CA TRP A 210 -22.35 -0.37 12.14
C TRP A 210 -22.23 0.41 13.46
N ALA A 211 -21.03 0.90 13.76
CA ALA A 211 -20.71 1.62 15.01
C ALA A 211 -20.31 3.09 14.79
N GLY A 212 -20.60 3.66 13.62
CA GLY A 212 -20.32 5.07 13.29
C GLY A 212 -18.97 5.28 12.60
N THR A 213 -17.93 4.57 13.01
CA THR A 213 -16.57 4.66 12.41
C THR A 213 -16.11 3.35 11.78
N GLY A 214 -16.98 2.33 11.71
CA GLY A 214 -16.65 1.02 11.17
C GLY A 214 -17.61 -0.07 11.62
N TRP A 215 -17.35 -1.28 11.13
CA TRP A 215 -18.10 -2.49 11.46
C TRP A 215 -17.59 -3.12 12.76
N THR A 216 -18.50 -3.47 13.66
CA THR A 216 -18.20 -4.17 14.92
C THR A 216 -18.85 -5.55 14.91
N SER A 217 -18.08 -6.61 15.15
CA SER A 217 -18.63 -7.98 15.21
C SER A 217 -19.53 -8.15 16.42
N VAL A 218 -20.72 -8.72 16.22
CA VAL A 218 -21.69 -8.98 17.30
C VAL A 218 -21.96 -10.47 17.53
N ALA A 219 -21.78 -11.30 16.51
CA ALA A 219 -22.03 -12.73 16.60
C ALA A 219 -21.24 -13.50 15.53
N GLY A 220 -20.88 -14.73 15.84
CA GLY A 220 -20.31 -15.70 14.91
C GLY A 220 -21.21 -16.93 14.81
N ALA A 221 -21.25 -17.55 13.64
CA ALA A 221 -22.02 -18.75 13.40
C ALA A 221 -21.26 -19.74 12.48
N LYS A 222 -21.44 -21.03 12.74
CA LYS A 222 -20.85 -22.11 11.93
C LYS A 222 -21.86 -22.73 10.94
N GLY A 223 -23.17 -22.55 11.18
CA GLY A 223 -24.24 -23.02 10.30
C GLY A 223 -24.78 -21.94 9.34
N GLY A 224 -26.04 -22.09 8.91
CA GLY A 224 -26.75 -21.09 8.07
C GLY A 224 -26.92 -19.71 8.73
N GLY A 225 -26.73 -19.62 10.05
CA GLY A 225 -26.44 -18.37 10.74
C GLY A 225 -27.58 -17.73 11.52
N CYS A 226 -28.84 -17.78 11.06
CA CYS A 226 -29.92 -17.04 11.72
C CYS A 226 -30.11 -17.36 13.20
N GLY A 227 -30.20 -18.64 13.56
CA GLY A 227 -30.47 -19.05 14.95
C GLY A 227 -29.34 -18.65 15.90
N GLU A 228 -28.09 -18.93 15.52
CA GLU A 228 -26.89 -18.59 16.29
C GLU A 228 -26.73 -17.06 16.43
N ILE A 229 -26.94 -16.32 15.35
CA ILE A 229 -26.85 -14.84 15.35
C ILE A 229 -27.95 -14.23 16.22
N LEU A 230 -29.22 -14.65 16.06
CA LEU A 230 -30.34 -14.10 16.83
C LEU A 230 -30.28 -14.45 18.32
N ALA A 231 -29.64 -15.57 18.69
CA ALA A 231 -29.41 -15.91 20.09
C ALA A 231 -28.42 -14.94 20.77
N ALA A 232 -27.42 -14.46 20.02
CA ALA A 232 -26.43 -13.50 20.52
C ALA A 232 -26.88 -12.02 20.37
N GLU A 233 -27.56 -11.69 19.27
CA GLU A 233 -28.06 -10.35 18.96
C GLU A 233 -29.53 -10.42 18.48
N PRO A 234 -30.50 -10.34 19.42
CA PRO A 234 -31.92 -10.43 19.09
C PRO A 234 -32.44 -9.31 18.19
N LYS A 235 -31.72 -8.19 18.06
CA LYS A 235 -32.11 -7.08 17.17
C LYS A 235 -31.62 -7.29 15.73
N PHE A 236 -30.91 -8.37 15.45
CA PHE A 236 -30.41 -8.68 14.12
C PHE A 236 -31.57 -8.87 13.12
N PRO A 237 -31.53 -8.27 11.92
CA PRO A 237 -32.61 -8.43 10.95
C PRO A 237 -32.62 -9.83 10.33
N THR A 238 -33.61 -10.65 10.70
CA THR A 238 -33.76 -12.04 10.22
C THR A 238 -33.75 -12.15 8.69
N ALA A 239 -34.22 -11.11 7.98
CA ALA A 239 -34.22 -11.07 6.52
C ALA A 239 -32.83 -11.23 5.89
N LEU A 240 -31.75 -10.85 6.61
CA LEU A 240 -30.38 -10.94 6.10
C LEU A 240 -29.81 -12.36 6.15
N CYS A 241 -30.33 -13.22 7.03
CA CYS A 241 -29.78 -14.57 7.25
C CYS A 241 -30.71 -15.72 6.85
N LYS A 242 -32.01 -15.46 6.63
CA LYS A 242 -33.04 -16.51 6.52
C LYS A 242 -32.81 -17.54 5.41
N ASP A 243 -32.20 -17.10 4.31
CA ASP A 243 -32.01 -17.92 3.11
C ASP A 243 -30.55 -18.32 2.90
N LEU A 244 -29.67 -18.02 3.87
CA LEU A 244 -28.24 -18.28 3.73
C LEU A 244 -27.90 -19.74 4.02
N GLN A 245 -27.17 -20.35 3.09
CA GLN A 245 -26.53 -21.65 3.30
C GLN A 245 -25.35 -21.52 4.27
N PRO A 246 -24.88 -22.61 4.89
CA PRO A 246 -23.68 -22.59 5.71
C PRO A 246 -22.47 -21.98 4.98
N PRO A 247 -21.53 -21.35 5.71
CA PRO A 247 -20.30 -20.80 5.13
C PRO A 247 -19.48 -21.91 4.45
N SER A 248 -18.90 -21.57 3.31
CA SER A 248 -18.13 -22.45 2.42
C SER A 248 -16.72 -21.92 2.25
#